data_AF-A0A4R9PVZ5-F1
#
_entry.id   AF-A0A4R9PVZ5-F1
#
_cell.length_a   1.000
_cell.length_b   1.000
_cell.length_c   1.000
_cell.angle_alpha   90.00
_cell.angle_beta   90.00
_cell.angle_gamma   90.00
#
_symmetry.space_group_name_H-M   'P 1'
#
loop_
_entity.id
_entity.type
_entity.pdbx_description
1 polymer ?
#
loop_
_entity_poly.entity_id
_entity_poly.type
_entity_poly.pdbx_seq_one_letter_code
_entity_poly.pdbx_strand_id
1 'polypeptide(L)' 'MAVESKLRKPLRPDGHRRICVVTRAIRRDVDFDDAMAPCELARLFAENGDDVILLWVAGREAPST' A
#
# COMPACT_ATOMS: atom_id res chain seq x y z
N MET A 1 -0.63 32.19 -27.08
CA MET A 1 -1.89 31.42 -26.94
C MET A 1 -2.00 30.98 -25.49
N ALA A 2 -2.99 31.48 -24.75
CA ALA A 2 -3.19 31.09 -23.35
C ALA A 2 -4.06 29.83 -23.31
N VAL A 3 -3.53 28.73 -22.78
CA VAL A 3 -4.32 27.54 -22.48
C VAL A 3 -4.95 27.78 -21.12
N GLU A 4 -6.26 27.97 -21.09
CA GLU A 4 -7.03 27.89 -19.84
C GLU A 4 -6.78 26.51 -19.23
N SER A 5 -5.92 26.47 -18.22
CA SER A 5 -5.89 25.36 -17.29
C SER A 5 -7.21 25.42 -16.53
N LYS A 6 -8.21 24.66 -17.00
CA LYS A 6 -9.40 24.37 -16.21
C LYS A 6 -8.88 23.77 -14.91
N LEU A 7 -8.89 24.57 -13.85
CA LEU A 7 -8.56 24.15 -12.51
C LEU A 7 -9.46 22.94 -12.21
N ARG A 8 -8.91 21.73 -12.36
CA ARG A 8 -9.59 20.51 -11.92
C ARG A 8 -9.85 20.74 -10.45
N LYS A 9 -11.11 21.02 -10.08
CA LYS A 9 -11.55 20.91 -8.69
C LYS A 9 -10.94 19.61 -8.19
N PRO A 10 -10.19 19.60 -7.08
CA PRO A 10 -9.82 18.34 -6.47
C PRO A 10 -11.16 17.65 -6.23
N LEU A 11 -11.40 16.53 -6.94
CA LEU A 11 -12.47 15.63 -6.54
C LEU A 11 -12.10 15.30 -5.10
N ARG A 12 -12.82 15.88 -4.14
CA ARG A 12 -12.85 15.29 -2.81
C ARG A 12 -13.30 13.85 -3.07
N PRO A 13 -12.46 12.85 -2.82
CA PRO A 13 -12.87 11.48 -3.06
C PRO A 13 -14.05 11.26 -2.12
N ASP A 14 -15.21 11.09 -2.72
CA ASP A 14 -16.43 10.79 -2.01
C ASP A 14 -16.22 9.42 -1.35
N GLY A 15 -16.31 9.38 -0.02
CA GLY A 15 -16.32 8.14 0.74
C GLY A 15 -14.96 7.61 1.18
N HIS A 16 -14.16 6.99 0.30
CA HIS A 16 -13.12 6.06 0.76
C HIS A 16 -11.94 6.02 -0.23
N ARG A 17 -10.69 6.08 0.27
CA ARG A 17 -9.49 5.97 -0.60
C ARG A 17 -9.21 4.50 -0.87
N ARG A 18 -8.70 4.19 -2.06
CA ARG A 18 -8.16 2.86 -2.36
C ARG A 18 -6.68 2.83 -2.06
N ILE A 19 -6.25 1.95 -1.16
CA ILE A 19 -4.86 1.84 -0.70
C ILE A 19 -4.35 0.44 -0.99
N CYS A 20 -3.24 0.34 -1.72
CA CYS A 20 -2.56 -0.92 -1.96
C CYS A 20 -1.26 -0.96 -1.14
N VAL A 21 -1.20 -1.84 -0.14
CA VAL A 21 0.00 -2.09 0.66
C VAL A 21 0.73 -3.26 0.04
N VAL A 22 1.93 -3.00 -0.50
CA VAL A 22 2.76 -4.05 -1.12
C VAL A 22 3.92 -4.36 -0.19
N THR A 23 4.04 -5.62 0.21
CA THR A 23 5.14 -6.09 1.07
C THR A 23 5.77 -7.36 0.51
N ARG A 24 7.02 -7.64 0.88
CA ARG A 24 7.68 -8.88 0.51
C ARG A 24 7.10 -10.02 1.36
N ALA A 25 6.82 -11.17 0.74
CA ALA A 25 6.57 -12.41 1.45
C ALA A 25 7.83 -12.72 2.27
N ILE A 26 7.69 -12.61 3.58
CA ILE A 26 8.76 -12.82 4.54
C ILE A 26 9.29 -14.23 4.31
N ARG A 27 10.61 -14.34 4.08
CA ARG A 27 11.29 -15.61 4.32
C ARG A 27 11.23 -15.86 5.81
N ARG A 28 10.97 -17.11 6.20
CA ARG A 28 10.72 -17.62 7.57
C ARG A 28 11.71 -17.15 8.67
N ASP A 29 12.78 -16.43 8.33
CA ASP A 29 13.89 -15.97 9.18
C ASP A 29 13.97 -14.44 9.40
N VAL A 30 13.02 -13.63 8.91
CA VAL A 30 12.97 -12.20 9.30
C VAL A 30 12.20 -12.07 10.61
N ASP A 31 12.69 -11.22 11.51
CA ASP A 31 12.06 -10.90 12.79
C ASP A 31 10.54 -10.74 12.64
N PHE A 32 9.80 -11.46 13.48
CA PHE A 32 8.34 -11.54 13.45
C PHE A 32 7.67 -10.15 13.58
N ASP A 33 8.36 -9.17 14.16
CA ASP A 33 7.86 -7.80 14.31
C ASP A 33 7.87 -7.03 12.97
N ASP A 34 8.95 -7.13 12.18
CA ASP A 34 9.05 -6.49 10.85
C ASP A 34 8.06 -7.10 9.85
N ALA A 35 7.74 -8.38 10.04
CA ALA A 35 6.73 -9.12 9.29
C ALA A 35 5.30 -8.60 9.49
N MET A 36 5.00 -8.08 10.69
CA MET A 36 3.65 -7.67 11.09
C MET A 36 3.35 -6.20 10.81
N ALA A 37 4.37 -5.34 10.70
CA ALA A 37 4.19 -3.91 10.44
C ALA A 37 3.34 -3.59 9.18
N PRO A 38 3.47 -4.28 8.02
CA PRO A 38 2.60 -4.04 6.87
C PRO A 38 1.13 -4.43 7.10
N CYS A 39 0.90 -5.44 7.93
CA CYS A 39 -0.45 -5.88 8.31
C CYS A 39 -1.12 -4.85 9.22
N GLU A 40 -0.40 -4.32 10.20
CA GLU A 40 -0.89 -3.26 11.09
C GLU A 40 -1.21 -1.98 10.33
N LEU A 41 -0.35 -1.61 9.37
CA LEU A 41 -0.55 -0.46 8.49
C LEU A 41 -1.80 -0.65 7.61
N ALA A 42 -1.97 -1.84 7.01
CA ALA A 42 -3.17 -2.15 6.22
C ALA A 42 -4.44 -2.08 7.07
N ARG A 43 -4.37 -2.57 8.32
CA ARG A 43 -5.47 -2.52 9.27
C ARG A 43 -5.85 -1.09 9.66
N LEU A 44 -4.86 -0.23 9.93
CA LEU A 44 -5.09 1.18 10.25
C LEU A 44 -5.87 1.90 9.14
N PHE A 45 -5.51 1.66 7.88
CA PHE A 45 -6.22 2.24 6.75
C PHE A 45 -7.65 1.70 6.61
N ALA A 46 -7.84 0.39 6.80
CA ALA A 46 -9.17 -0.21 6.76
C ALA A 46 -10.08 0.32 7.89
N GLU A 47 -9.53 0.53 9.09
CA GLU A 47 -10.25 1.12 10.23
C GLU A 47 -10.64 2.59 9.98
N ASN A 48 -9.86 3.33 9.19
CA ASN A 48 -10.20 4.68 8.72
C ASN A 48 -11.27 4.68 7.60
N GLY A 49 -11.74 3.49 7.20
CA GLY A 49 -12.73 3.29 6.16
C GLY A 49 -12.14 3.18 4.76
N ASP A 50 -10.82 3.16 4.59
CA ASP A 50 -10.24 3.01 3.25
C ASP A 50 -10.42 1.57 2.71
N ASP A 51 -10.51 1.45 1.39
CA ASP A 51 -10.55 0.17 0.68
C ASP A 51 -9.11 -0.32 0.50
N VAL A 52 -8.69 -1.30 1.31
CA VAL A 52 -7.29 -1.71 1.43
C VAL A 52 -7.04 -3.09 0.82
N ILE A 53 -6.02 -3.17 -0.04
CA ILE A 53 -5.50 -4.41 -0.59
C ILE A 53 -4.07 -4.62 -0.06
N LEU A 54 -3.83 -5.74 0.63
CA LEU A 54 -2.49 -6.17 1.04
C LEU A 54 -1.94 -7.21 0.06
N LEU A 55 -0.88 -6.87 -0.66
CA LEU A 55 -0.22 -7.74 -1.63
C LEU A 55 1.13 -8.23 -1.11
N TRP A 56 1.27 -9.54 -1.03
CA TRP A 56 2.51 -10.22 -0.68
C TRP A 56 3.27 -10.64 -1.94
N VAL A 57 4.46 -10.08 -2.13
CA VAL A 57 5.32 -10.36 -3.30
C VAL A 57 6.44 -11.29 -2.86
N ALA A 58 6.56 -12.45 -3.49
CA ALA A 58 7.71 -13.34 -3.25
C ALA A 58 9.01 -12.57 -3.46
N GLY A 59 9.86 -12.51 -2.43
CA GLY A 59 11.20 -11.94 -2.57
C GLY A 59 11.98 -12.74 -3.61
N ARG A 60 12.65 -12.05 -4.55
CA ARG A 60 13.55 -12.71 -5.49
C ARG A 60 14.57 -13.53 -4.69
N GLU A 61 14.67 -14.82 -4.98
CA GLU A 61 15.80 -15.63 -4.52
C GLU A 61 17.07 -14.94 -4.98
N ALA A 62 17.81 -14.33 -4.03
CA ALA A 62 19.17 -13.92 -4.31
C ALA A 62 19.89 -15.20 -4.76
N PRO A 63 20.57 -15.21 -5.92
CA PRO A 63 21.31 -16.38 -6.35
C PRO A 63 22.29 -16.74 -5.23
N SER A 64 22.18 -17.97 -4.73
CA SER A 64 23.17 -18.52 -3.79
C SER A 64 24.52 -18.51 -4.50
N THR A 65 25.42 -17.65 -4.06
CA THR A 65 26.83 -17.64 -4.48
C THR A 65 27.58 -18.79 -3.84
#